data_AF-A0A545SPN9-F1
#
_entry.id   AF-A0A545SPN9-F1
#
_cell.length_a   1.000
_cell.length_b   1.000
_cell.length_c   1.000
_cell.angle_alpha   90.00
_cell.angle_beta   90.00
_cell.angle_gamma   90.00
#
_symmetry.space_group_name_H-M   'P 1'
#
loop_
_entity.id
_entity.type
_entity.pdbx_description
1 polymer ?
#
loop_
_entity_poly.entity_id
_entity_poly.type
_entity_poly.pdbx_seq_one_letter_code
_entity_poly.pdbx_strand_id
1 'polypeptide(L)'
;MKGTVSDLDAHHVGQKAAMKKLVDGYDPSTGPSILVPKVGHTIKGPNGIVSRSTKGIDSARDLLARDIKELRRVYPDAPNSQLQKLIKLNKKMYPTSFKK
;
A
#
# COMPACT_ATOMS: atom_id res chain seq x y z
N MET A 1 -6.10 9.83 -5.51
CA MET A 1 -6.38 10.81 -4.46
C MET A 1 -5.14 11.68 -4.30
N LYS A 2 -5.28 13.00 -4.25
CA LYS A 2 -4.20 13.88 -3.76
C LYS A 2 -4.31 13.92 -2.23
N GLY A 3 -3.18 13.84 -1.52
CA GLY A 3 -3.19 14.07 -0.07
C GLY A 3 -3.67 15.48 0.23
N THR A 4 -4.40 15.67 1.33
CA THR A 4 -4.88 16.99 1.77
C THR A 4 -3.84 17.74 2.60
N VAL A 5 -2.74 17.07 2.95
CA VAL A 5 -1.61 17.63 3.70
C VAL A 5 -0.49 17.95 2.72
N SER A 6 0.10 19.15 2.83
CA SER A 6 1.23 19.54 1.98
C SER A 6 2.34 18.49 2.03
N ASP A 7 2.90 18.16 0.87
CA ASP A 7 4.03 17.23 0.69
C ASP A 7 3.80 15.77 1.07
N LEU A 8 2.56 15.41 1.41
CA LEU A 8 2.12 14.03 1.56
C LEU A 8 1.20 13.61 0.41
N ASP A 9 1.40 12.39 -0.06
CA ASP A 9 0.53 11.71 -1.01
C ASP A 9 -0.16 10.52 -0.34
N ALA A 10 -1.39 10.24 -0.76
CA ALA A 10 -2.05 8.99 -0.41
C ALA A 10 -1.42 7.83 -1.20
N HIS A 11 -0.75 6.93 -0.49
CA HIS A 11 -0.26 5.68 -1.04
C HIS A 11 -1.27 4.55 -0.75
N HIS A 12 -1.91 4.02 -1.80
CA HIS A 12 -2.75 2.84 -1.67
C HIS A 12 -1.88 1.62 -1.37
N VAL A 13 -2.23 0.87 -0.34
CA VAL A 13 -1.56 -0.39 -0.02
C VAL A 13 -2.36 -1.52 -0.63
N GLY A 14 -1.69 -2.29 -1.48
CA GLY A 14 -2.32 -2.89 -2.62
C GLY A 14 -2.23 -1.95 -3.81
N GLN A 15 -1.18 -2.06 -4.62
CA GLN A 15 -1.06 -1.31 -5.87
C GLN A 15 -2.36 -1.43 -6.70
N LYS A 16 -3.02 -0.29 -6.95
CA LYS A 16 -4.38 -0.19 -7.49
C LYS A 16 -4.67 -1.11 -8.67
N ALA A 17 -3.74 -1.22 -9.63
CA ALA A 17 -3.92 -2.03 -10.83
C ALA A 17 -3.91 -3.55 -10.52
N ALA A 18 -3.10 -3.98 -9.54
CA ALA A 18 -3.05 -5.37 -9.12
C ALA A 18 -4.25 -5.71 -8.22
N MET A 19 -4.64 -4.82 -7.30
CA MET A 19 -5.82 -5.01 -6.45
C MET A 19 -7.10 -5.22 -7.26
N LYS A 20 -7.30 -4.44 -8.34
CA LYS A 20 -8.45 -4.61 -9.25
C LYS A 20 -8.56 -6.03 -9.86
N LYS A 21 -7.45 -6.76 -9.96
CA LYS A 21 -7.40 -8.12 -10.53
C LYS A 21 -7.49 -9.21 -9.48
N LEU A 22 -7.01 -8.92 -8.26
CA LEU A 22 -6.81 -9.91 -7.20
C LEU A 22 -7.89 -9.87 -6.12
N VAL A 23 -8.70 -8.81 -6.09
CA VAL A 23 -9.67 -8.54 -5.03
C VAL A 23 -11.02 -8.20 -5.65
N ASP A 24 -11.98 -9.12 -5.50
CA ASP A 24 -13.35 -8.91 -5.93
C ASP A 24 -13.98 -7.72 -5.19
N GLY A 25 -14.67 -6.86 -5.94
CA GLY A 25 -15.29 -5.66 -5.40
C GLY A 25 -14.31 -4.56 -4.96
N TYR A 26 -13.03 -4.63 -5.37
CA TYR A 26 -12.08 -3.57 -5.06
C TYR A 26 -12.48 -2.23 -5.69
N ASP A 27 -12.75 -1.24 -4.84
CA ASP A 27 -12.99 0.13 -5.24
C ASP A 27 -11.76 1.00 -4.97
N PRO A 28 -11.10 1.53 -6.02
CA PRO A 28 -9.93 2.37 -5.87
C PRO A 28 -10.19 3.73 -5.22
N SER A 29 -11.46 4.15 -5.07
CA SER A 29 -11.82 5.39 -4.42
C SER A 29 -11.91 5.25 -2.89
N THR A 30 -12.15 4.03 -2.39
CA THR A 30 -12.34 3.74 -0.97
C THR A 30 -11.29 2.77 -0.41
N GLY A 31 -10.42 2.22 -1.26
CA GLY A 31 -9.37 1.27 -0.86
C GLY A 31 -8.41 1.82 0.20
N PRO A 32 -7.94 0.97 1.15
CA PRO A 32 -7.04 1.39 2.22
C PRO A 32 -5.78 2.10 1.70
N SER A 33 -5.42 3.20 2.34
CA SER A 33 -4.24 3.99 2.01
C SER A 33 -3.58 4.58 3.25
N ILE A 34 -2.34 5.01 3.09
CA ILE A 34 -1.56 5.72 4.11
C ILE A 34 -0.98 7.00 3.47
N LEU A 35 -0.96 8.09 4.23
CA LEU A 35 -0.26 9.30 3.80
C LEU A 35 1.25 9.10 3.96
N VAL A 36 2.00 9.35 2.90
CA VAL A 36 3.46 9.23 2.87
C VAL A 36 4.08 10.44 2.17
N PRO A 37 5.33 10.82 2.49
CA PRO A 37 6.03 11.87 1.76
C PRO A 37 6.10 11.60 0.25
N LYS A 38 6.09 12.66 -0.56
CA LYS A 38 6.33 12.55 -2.02
C LYS A 38 7.68 11.91 -2.33
N VAL A 39 8.70 12.20 -1.52
CA VAL A 39 10.03 11.55 -1.56
C VAL A 39 9.89 10.12 -1.06
N GLY A 40 10.19 9.16 -1.93
CA GLY A 40 9.90 7.73 -1.70
C GLY A 40 8.64 7.24 -2.41
N HIS A 41 7.74 8.13 -2.85
CA HIS A 41 6.49 7.78 -3.50
C HIS A 41 6.49 8.11 -5.01
N THR A 42 6.60 9.40 -5.32
CA THR A 42 6.62 9.95 -6.68
C THR A 42 8.00 10.48 -7.06
N ILE A 43 8.80 10.86 -6.06
CA ILE A 43 10.16 11.37 -6.20
C ILE A 43 11.14 10.35 -5.61
N LYS A 44 12.28 10.09 -6.26
CA LYS A 44 13.29 9.16 -5.75
C LYS A 44 13.98 9.73 -4.51
N GLY A 45 13.92 9.00 -3.40
CA GLY A 45 14.61 9.33 -2.16
C GLY A 45 15.91 8.55 -1.95
N PRO A 46 16.59 8.74 -0.81
CA PRO A 46 17.80 7.99 -0.45
C PRO A 46 17.55 6.48 -0.38
N ASN A 47 16.36 6.08 0.09
CA ASN A 47 15.90 4.69 0.10
C ASN A 47 15.16 4.31 -1.20
N GLY A 48 15.32 5.06 -2.29
CA GLY A 48 14.64 4.81 -3.57
C GLY A 48 13.16 5.22 -3.58
N ILE A 49 12.34 4.45 -4.28
CA ILE A 49 10.88 4.61 -4.38
C ILE A 49 10.23 3.28 -4.01
N VAL A 50 9.03 3.32 -3.44
CA VAL A 50 8.18 2.13 -3.27
C VAL A 50 7.97 1.43 -4.62
N SER A 51 8.18 0.11 -4.65
CA SER A 51 8.05 -0.67 -5.88
C SER A 51 6.68 -0.47 -6.55
N ARG A 52 6.68 -0.39 -7.88
CA ARG A 52 5.47 -0.40 -8.71
C ARG A 52 5.36 -1.68 -9.53
N SER A 53 6.27 -2.63 -9.31
CA SER A 53 6.30 -3.89 -10.03
C SER A 53 5.24 -4.84 -9.49
N THR A 54 4.56 -5.52 -10.40
CA THR A 54 3.63 -6.62 -10.07
C THR A 54 4.25 -7.99 -10.36
N LYS A 55 5.55 -8.07 -10.67
CA LYS A 55 6.24 -9.34 -10.92
C LYS A 55 6.32 -10.15 -9.61
N GLY A 56 5.94 -11.42 -9.65
CA GLY A 56 5.95 -12.32 -8.49
C GLY A 56 4.87 -12.00 -7.45
N ILE A 57 3.78 -11.37 -7.88
CA ILE A 57 2.61 -11.11 -7.05
C ILE A 57 1.46 -11.98 -7.59
N ASP A 58 1.19 -13.08 -6.89
CA ASP A 58 0.19 -14.07 -7.33
C ASP A 58 -1.11 -13.96 -6.54
N SER A 59 -1.09 -13.29 -5.38
CA SER A 59 -2.26 -13.08 -4.54
C SER A 59 -2.34 -11.67 -3.93
N ALA A 60 -3.54 -11.29 -3.48
CA ALA A 60 -3.74 -10.06 -2.71
C ALA A 60 -2.86 -10.04 -1.45
N ARG A 61 -2.61 -11.20 -0.84
CA ARG A 61 -1.74 -11.35 0.33
C ARG A 61 -0.28 -11.05 0.00
N ASP A 62 0.23 -11.54 -1.14
CA ASP A 62 1.60 -11.26 -1.57
C ASP A 62 1.80 -9.77 -1.84
N LEU A 63 0.81 -9.16 -2.49
CA LEU A 63 0.81 -7.73 -2.76
C LEU A 63 0.86 -6.91 -1.46
N LEU A 64 -0.02 -7.23 -0.50
CA LEU A 64 -0.06 -6.55 0.79
C LEU A 64 1.26 -6.74 1.57
N ALA A 65 1.81 -7.95 1.58
CA ALA A 65 3.07 -8.24 2.26
C ALA A 65 4.24 -7.45 1.63
N ARG A 66 4.30 -7.43 0.30
CA ARG A 66 5.30 -6.64 -0.45
C ARG A 66 5.17 -5.16 -0.14
N ASP A 67 3.97 -4.59 -0.19
CA ASP A 67 3.77 -3.16 0.04
C ASP A 67 4.14 -2.74 1.46
N ILE A 68 3.81 -3.56 2.46
CA ILE A 68 4.23 -3.29 3.84
C ILE A 68 5.76 -3.37 4.00
N LYS A 69 6.42 -4.32 3.34
CA LYS A 69 7.89 -4.42 3.35
C LYS A 69 8.54 -3.20 2.69
N GLU A 70 8.00 -2.76 1.56
CA GLU A 70 8.48 -1.58 0.84
C GLU A 70 8.24 -0.30 1.62
N LEU A 71 7.09 -0.14 2.28
CA LEU A 71 6.82 1.00 3.15
C LEU A 71 7.82 1.09 4.30
N ARG A 72 8.18 -0.03 4.95
CA ARG A 72 9.24 -0.03 5.99
C ARG A 72 10.61 0.35 5.43
N ARG A 73 10.94 -0.13 4.23
CA ARG A 73 12.24 0.11 3.59
C ARG A 73 12.39 1.57 3.19
N VAL A 74 11.35 2.14 2.59
CA VAL A 74 11.38 3.51 2.03
C VAL A 74 11.16 4.55 3.12
N TYR A 75 10.27 4.25 4.09
CA TYR A 75 9.92 5.11 5.21
C TYR A 75 10.25 4.41 6.54
N PRO A 76 11.54 4.34 6.94
CA PRO A 76 11.95 3.63 8.15
C PRO A 76 11.32 4.20 9.43
N ASP A 77 10.98 5.50 9.43
CA ASP A 77 10.35 6.17 10.55
C ASP A 77 8.82 5.98 10.62
N ALA A 78 8.23 5.28 9.64
CA ALA A 78 6.80 5.00 9.65
C ALA A 78 6.44 4.12 10.87
N PRO A 79 5.53 4.57 11.76
CA PRO A 79 5.21 3.81 12.96
C PRO A 79 4.68 2.43 12.62
N ASN A 80 5.26 1.40 13.26
CA ASN A 80 4.84 0.02 13.08
C ASN A 80 3.32 -0.18 13.34
N SER A 81 2.76 0.58 14.29
CA SER A 81 1.34 0.58 14.61
C SER A 81 0.46 1.01 13.42
N GLN A 82 0.90 1.97 12.60
CA GLN A 82 0.19 2.42 11.41
C GLN A 82 0.20 1.35 10.31
N LEU A 83 1.35 0.69 10.10
CA LEU A 83 1.47 -0.42 9.15
C LEU A 83 0.58 -1.61 9.57
N GLN A 84 0.53 -1.92 10.87
CA GLN A 84 -0.38 -2.94 11.40
C GLN A 84 -1.86 -2.55 11.22
N LYS A 85 -2.22 -1.29 11.45
CA LYS A 85 -3.58 -0.78 11.21
C LYS A 85 -3.98 -0.95 9.75
N LEU A 86 -3.06 -0.70 8.83
CA LEU A 86 -3.28 -0.82 7.39
C LEU A 86 -3.48 -2.26 6.93
N ILE A 87 -2.76 -3.21 7.53
CA ILE A 87 -3.00 -4.66 7.34
C ILE A 87 -4.40 -5.04 7.86
N LYS A 88 -4.77 -4.58 9.06
CA LYS A 88 -6.08 -4.88 9.66
C LYS A 88 -7.22 -4.32 8.81
N LEU A 89 -7.08 -3.11 8.26
CA LEU A 89 -8.05 -2.49 7.38
C LEU A 89 -8.25 -3.30 6.08
N ASN A 90 -7.16 -3.72 5.43
CA ASN A 90 -7.25 -4.57 4.23
C ASN A 90 -7.99 -5.89 4.52
N LYS A 91 -7.66 -6.57 5.62
CA LYS A 91 -8.34 -7.81 6.03
C LYS A 91 -9.81 -7.60 6.39
N LYS A 92 -10.15 -6.45 6.98
CA LYS A 92 -11.54 -6.11 7.32
C LYS A 92 -12.38 -5.82 6.08
N MET A 93 -11.82 -5.07 5.11
CA MET A 93 -12.55 -4.68 3.90
C MET A 93 -12.68 -5.81 2.89
N TYR A 94 -11.66 -6.67 2.78
CA TYR A 94 -11.62 -7.75 1.79
C TYR A 94 -11.37 -9.11 2.46
N PRO A 95 -12.28 -9.56 3.34
CA PRO A 95 -12.03 -10.71 4.20
C PRO A 95 -11.74 -11.97 3.40
N THR A 96 -12.41 -12.21 2.27
CA THR A 96 -12.22 -13.37 1.39
C THR A 96 -10.84 -13.39 0.74
N SER A 97 -10.37 -12.26 0.20
CA SER A 97 -9.08 -12.14 -0.48
C SER A 97 -7.87 -12.32 0.44
N PHE A 98 -8.06 -12.21 1.76
CA PHE A 98 -7.00 -12.36 2.76
C PHE A 98 -7.20 -13.56 3.70
N LYS A 99 -8.09 -14.51 3.39
CA LYS A 99 -8.26 -15.78 4.13
C LYS A 99 -7.01 -16.66 4.01
N LYS A 100 -6.65 -17.35 5.09
CA LYS A 100 -5.47 -18.23 5.12
C LYS A 100 -5.63 -19.37 4.14
#